data_AF-A0AAW5Q9U5-F1
#
_entry.id   AF-A0AAW5Q9U5-F1
#
_cell.length_a   1.000
_cell.length_b   1.000
_cell.length_c   1.000
_cell.angle_alpha   90.00
_cell.angle_beta   90.00
_cell.angle_gamma   90.00
#
_symmetry.space_group_name_H-M   'P 1'
#
loop_
_entity.id
_entity.type
_entity.pdbx_description
1 polymer ?
#
loop_
_entity_poly.entity_id
_entity_poly.type
_entity_poly.pdbx_seq_one_letter_code
_entity_poly.pdbx_strand_id
1 'polypeptide(L)'
;DDDELATIGRDLLVIAVRDEIYRRLAQRGLGDRDGRRLVWWAVARRRPARERSVALLLLGAASYFAGSGVHAWSALSAAVDADPGNNLARLLLQGLHHGMAPERLRRVAATA
;
A
#
# COMPACT_ATOMS: atom_id res chain seq x y z
N ASP A 1 17.32 -8.64 7.89
CA ASP A 1 17.33 -8.46 9.37
C ASP A 1 16.64 -7.14 9.74
N ASP A 2 16.79 -6.60 10.96
CA ASP A 2 16.14 -5.33 11.34
C ASP A 2 16.66 -4.10 10.59
N ASP A 3 17.96 -4.09 10.26
CA ASP A 3 18.59 -3.00 9.52
C ASP A 3 18.14 -3.00 8.06
N GLU A 4 18.02 -4.19 7.47
CA GLU A 4 17.45 -4.35 6.14
C GLU A 4 15.99 -3.87 6.07
N LEU A 5 15.16 -4.24 7.05
CA LEU A 5 13.77 -3.75 7.11
C LEU A 5 13.70 -2.24 7.36
N ALA A 6 14.68 -1.67 8.08
CA ALA A 6 14.81 -0.23 8.22
C ALA A 6 15.09 0.45 6.89
N THR A 7 16.02 -0.10 6.12
CA THR A 7 16.37 0.43 4.80
C THR A 7 15.19 0.35 3.85
N ILE A 8 14.56 -0.82 3.73
CA ILE A 8 13.35 -1.00 2.91
C ILE A 8 12.25 -0.03 3.38
N GLY A 9 12.00 0.08 4.68
CA GLY A 9 10.99 0.99 5.23
C GLY A 9 11.22 2.44 4.84
N ARG A 10 12.47 2.92 4.91
CA ARG A 10 12.85 4.27 4.48
C ARG A 10 12.74 4.46 2.97
N ASP A 11 13.14 3.47 2.17
CA ASP A 11 13.04 3.52 0.71
C ASP A 11 11.58 3.63 0.25
N LEU A 12 10.65 2.98 0.96
CA LEU A 12 9.22 3.13 0.70
C LEU A 12 8.70 4.55 0.95
N LEU A 13 9.37 5.37 1.77
CA LEU A 13 8.99 6.78 1.96
C LEU A 13 9.38 7.66 0.76
N VAL A 14 10.28 7.19 -0.10
CA VAL A 14 10.64 7.90 -1.33
C VAL A 14 9.45 7.83 -2.29
N ILE A 15 8.86 8.98 -2.61
CA ILE A 15 7.65 9.11 -3.43
C ILE A 15 7.79 8.36 -4.76
N ALA A 16 8.92 8.53 -5.46
CA ALA A 16 9.15 7.86 -6.74
C ALA A 16 9.16 6.32 -6.62
N VAL A 17 9.74 5.77 -5.55
CA VAL A 17 9.78 4.33 -5.30
C VAL A 17 8.38 3.81 -4.98
N ARG A 18 7.67 4.49 -4.06
CA ARG A 18 6.30 4.13 -3.66
C ARG A 18 5.36 4.14 -4.85
N ASP A 19 5.41 5.19 -5.65
CA ASP A 19 4.49 5.40 -6.77
C ASP A 19 4.80 4.41 -7.90
N GLU A 20 6.07 4.07 -8.14
CA GLU A 20 6.46 2.99 -9.06
C GLU A 20 5.91 1.63 -8.63
N ILE A 21 6.06 1.29 -7.34
CA ILE A 21 5.52 0.04 -6.78
C ILE A 21 4.00 0.01 -6.91
N TYR A 22 3.33 1.09 -6.53
CA TYR A 22 1.88 1.23 -6.62
C TYR A 22 1.39 1.11 -8.07
N ARG A 23 2.06 1.75 -9.02
CA ARG A 23 1.74 1.68 -10.45
C ARG A 23 1.89 0.25 -10.98
N ARG A 24 2.98 -0.44 -10.65
CA ARG A 24 3.16 -1.87 -11.02
C ARG A 24 2.10 -2.76 -10.42
N LEU A 25 1.73 -2.51 -9.17
CA LEU A 25 0.69 -3.23 -8.46
C LEU A 25 -0.68 -3.02 -9.12
N ALA A 26 -1.01 -1.79 -9.52
CA ALA A 26 -2.23 -1.49 -10.25
C ALA A 26 -2.27 -2.24 -11.60
N GLN A 27 -1.15 -2.28 -12.32
CA GLN A 27 -1.06 -2.90 -13.65
C GLN A 27 -1.07 -4.43 -13.62
N ARG A 28 -0.39 -5.05 -12.65
CA ARG A 28 -0.10 -6.49 -12.66
C ARG A 28 -0.63 -7.26 -11.45
N GLY A 29 -1.12 -6.56 -10.42
CA GLY A 29 -1.46 -7.19 -9.15
C GLY A 29 -0.24 -7.79 -8.45
N LEU A 30 -0.51 -8.72 -7.53
CA LEU A 30 0.51 -9.58 -6.91
C LEU A 30 0.24 -11.02 -7.31
N GLY A 31 1.29 -11.75 -7.70
CA GLY A 31 1.20 -13.21 -7.86
C GLY A 31 1.21 -13.93 -6.51
N ASP A 32 0.88 -15.22 -6.51
CA ASP A 32 0.84 -16.03 -5.28
C ASP A 32 2.22 -16.22 -4.63
N ARG A 33 3.29 -16.16 -5.43
CA ARG A 33 4.70 -16.28 -4.97
C ARG A 33 5.40 -14.93 -4.77
N ASP A 34 4.62 -13.86 -4.69
CA ASP A 34 5.14 -12.50 -4.63
C ASP A 34 5.46 -12.13 -3.17
N GLY A 35 6.71 -12.41 -2.75
CA GLY A 35 7.21 -12.19 -1.38
C GLY A 35 7.07 -10.75 -0.86
N ARG A 36 6.69 -9.81 -1.72
CA ARG A 36 6.34 -8.42 -1.38
C ARG A 36 5.35 -8.31 -0.21
N ARG A 37 4.31 -9.15 -0.16
CA ARG A 37 3.35 -9.13 0.98
C ARG A 37 4.05 -9.39 2.30
N LEU A 38 4.94 -10.38 2.35
CA LEU A 38 5.68 -10.75 3.56
C LEU A 38 6.61 -9.62 3.99
N VAL A 39 7.33 -9.01 3.04
CA VAL A 39 8.22 -7.87 3.30
C VAL A 39 7.43 -6.69 3.87
N TRP A 40 6.33 -6.29 3.23
CA TRP A 40 5.52 -5.17 3.72
C TRP A 40 4.88 -5.47 5.08
N TRP A 41 4.46 -6.72 5.34
CA TRP A 41 3.99 -7.12 6.67
C TRP A 41 5.10 -7.01 7.72
N ALA A 42 6.32 -7.43 7.40
CA ALA A 42 7.47 -7.32 8.30
C ALA A 42 7.80 -5.85 8.60
N VAL A 43 7.78 -4.98 7.59
CA VAL A 43 7.95 -3.53 7.75
C VAL A 43 6.85 -2.96 8.65
N ALA A 44 5.58 -3.23 8.35
CA ALA A 44 4.44 -2.72 9.11
C ALA A 44 4.48 -3.07 10.61
N ARG A 45 5.03 -4.24 10.97
CA ARG A 45 5.14 -4.69 12.36
C ARG A 45 6.29 -4.07 13.13
N ARG A 46 7.42 -3.80 12.46
CA ARG A 46 8.71 -3.57 13.13
C ARG A 46 9.21 -2.13 12.98
N ARG A 47 8.58 -1.36 12.10
CA ARG A 47 9.07 -0.04 11.71
C ARG A 47 8.22 1.10 12.30
N PRO A 48 8.78 2.32 12.45
CA PRO A 48 8.06 3.48 12.96
C PRO A 48 6.84 3.87 12.11
N ALA A 49 5.97 4.69 12.70
CA ALA A 49 4.68 5.18 12.17
C ALA A 49 4.64 5.42 10.66
N ARG A 50 5.56 6.23 10.12
CA ARG A 50 5.59 6.58 8.69
C ARG A 50 5.88 5.39 7.78
N GLU A 51 6.94 4.64 8.08
CA GLU A 51 7.35 3.44 7.33
C GLU A 51 6.25 2.37 7.40
N ARG A 52 5.67 2.19 8.60
CA ARG A 52 4.51 1.31 8.83
C ARG A 52 3.31 1.70 7.97
N SER A 53 2.97 3.00 7.95
CA SER A 53 1.84 3.50 7.19
C SER A 53 1.98 3.21 5.71
N VAL A 54 3.15 3.45 5.11
CA VAL A 54 3.35 3.17 3.68
C VAL A 54 3.33 1.67 3.38
N ALA A 55 3.86 0.83 4.26
CA ALA A 55 3.77 -0.62 4.07
C ALA A 55 2.32 -1.14 4.14
N LEU A 56 1.52 -0.64 5.07
CA LEU A 56 0.09 -0.95 5.19
C LEU A 56 -0.72 -0.41 4.00
N LEU A 57 -0.36 0.78 3.49
CA LEU A 57 -0.90 1.32 2.25
C LEU A 57 -0.71 0.34 1.07
N LEU A 58 0.50 -0.20 0.90
CA LEU A 58 0.80 -1.14 -0.20
C LEU A 58 0.06 -2.47 -0.04
N LEU A 59 -0.06 -2.99 1.19
CA LEU A 59 -0.86 -4.18 1.49
C LEU A 59 -2.36 -3.95 1.21
N GLY A 60 -2.87 -2.78 1.58
CA GLY A 60 -4.25 -2.37 1.32
C GLY A 60 -4.53 -2.22 -0.17
N ALA A 61 -3.67 -1.52 -0.90
CA ALA A 61 -3.76 -1.41 -2.35
C ALA A 61 -3.72 -2.79 -3.04
N ALA A 62 -2.86 -3.71 -2.57
CA ALA A 62 -2.78 -5.04 -3.16
C ALA A 62 -4.06 -5.85 -2.96
N SER A 63 -4.62 -5.78 -1.75
CA SER A 63 -5.91 -6.42 -1.43
C SER A 63 -7.05 -5.80 -2.23
N TYR A 64 -7.02 -4.48 -2.42
CA TYR A 64 -8.01 -3.73 -3.19
C TYR A 64 -8.00 -4.17 -4.67
N PHE A 65 -6.84 -4.22 -5.30
CA PHE A 65 -6.70 -4.69 -6.68
C PHE A 65 -7.00 -6.19 -6.86
N ALA A 66 -6.84 -6.99 -5.81
CA ALA A 66 -7.24 -8.40 -5.78
C ALA A 66 -8.75 -8.59 -5.50
N GLY A 67 -9.53 -7.51 -5.35
CA GLY A 67 -10.98 -7.56 -5.12
C GLY A 67 -11.39 -7.82 -3.67
N SER A 68 -10.45 -7.87 -2.72
CA SER A 68 -10.75 -8.09 -1.32
C SER A 68 -10.97 -6.77 -0.57
N GLY A 69 -12.22 -6.29 -0.59
CA GLY A 69 -12.59 -5.02 0.07
C GLY A 69 -12.34 -5.01 1.58
N VAL A 70 -12.59 -6.13 2.28
CA VAL A 70 -12.40 -6.22 3.75
C VAL A 70 -10.93 -6.10 4.14
N HIS A 71 -10.03 -6.84 3.48
CA HIS A 71 -8.60 -6.73 3.74
C HIS A 71 -8.04 -5.38 3.31
N ALA A 72 -8.53 -4.84 2.19
CA ALA A 72 -8.17 -3.49 1.75
C ALA A 72 -8.55 -2.45 2.79
N TRP A 73 -9.79 -2.49 3.29
CA TRP A 73 -10.28 -1.55 4.30
C TRP A 73 -9.47 -1.65 5.59
N SER A 74 -9.27 -2.87 6.11
CA SER A 74 -8.51 -3.09 7.35
C SER A 74 -7.08 -2.53 7.25
N ALA A 75 -6.37 -2.83 6.16
CA ALA A 75 -5.01 -2.36 5.97
C ALA A 75 -4.93 -0.85 5.74
N LEU A 76 -5.84 -0.27 4.95
CA LEU A 76 -5.85 1.18 4.67
C LEU A 76 -6.26 2.00 5.90
N SER A 77 -7.23 1.55 6.70
CA SER A 77 -7.57 2.19 7.97
C SER A 77 -6.37 2.18 8.91
N ALA A 78 -5.70 1.03 9.08
CA ALA A 78 -4.50 0.93 9.90
C ALA A 78 -3.32 1.77 9.37
N ALA A 79 -3.24 1.98 8.05
CA ALA A 79 -2.24 2.86 7.44
C ALA A 79 -2.49 4.33 7.83
N VAL A 80 -3.75 4.77 7.76
CA VAL A 80 -4.16 6.14 8.13
C VAL A 80 -3.99 6.36 9.64
N ASP A 81 -4.33 5.37 10.47
CA ASP A 81 -4.12 5.44 11.92
C ASP A 81 -2.63 5.54 12.28
N ALA A 82 -1.76 4.83 11.55
CA ALA A 82 -0.33 4.86 11.77
C ALA A 82 0.31 6.21 11.36
N ASP A 83 -0.16 6.84 10.27
CA ASP A 83 0.27 8.17 9.85
C ASP A 83 -0.88 8.92 9.17
N PRO A 84 -1.58 9.81 9.89
CA PRO A 84 -2.65 10.63 9.32
C PRO A 84 -2.18 11.54 8.17
N GLY A 85 -0.87 11.81 8.08
CA GLY A 85 -0.24 12.59 7.00
C GLY A 85 -0.09 11.82 5.69
N ASN A 86 -0.35 10.50 5.65
CA ASN A 86 -0.28 9.71 4.43
C ASN A 86 -1.50 9.96 3.53
N ASN A 87 -1.40 10.99 2.69
CA ASN A 87 -2.45 11.43 1.77
C ASN A 87 -2.93 10.30 0.84
N LEU A 88 -2.01 9.46 0.33
CA LEU A 88 -2.36 8.38 -0.58
C LEU A 88 -3.19 7.31 0.10
N ALA A 89 -2.86 6.93 1.35
CA ALA A 89 -3.67 5.99 2.13
C ALA A 89 -5.09 6.51 2.36
N ARG A 90 -5.23 7.80 2.70
CA ARG A 90 -6.55 8.42 2.88
C ARG A 90 -7.37 8.44 1.58
N LEU A 91 -6.75 8.84 0.47
CA LEU A 91 -7.42 8.86 -0.84
C LEU A 91 -7.91 7.46 -1.25
N LEU A 92 -7.09 6.42 -1.04
CA LEU A 92 -7.50 5.05 -1.31
C LEU A 92 -8.61 4.56 -0.39
N LEU A 93 -8.52 4.86 0.91
CA LEU A 93 -9.55 4.50 1.88
C LEU A 93 -10.89 5.16 1.52
N GLN A 94 -10.86 6.44 1.13
CA GLN A 94 -12.03 7.16 0.64
C GLN A 94 -12.57 6.52 -0.64
N GLY A 95 -11.72 6.23 -1.63
CA GLY A 95 -12.15 5.56 -2.87
C GLY A 95 -12.85 4.22 -2.60
N LEU A 96 -12.28 3.41 -1.70
CA LEU A 96 -12.87 2.16 -1.25
C LEU A 96 -14.21 2.37 -0.52
N HIS A 97 -14.29 3.34 0.38
CA HIS A 97 -15.52 3.66 1.11
C HIS A 97 -16.67 4.07 0.17
N HIS A 98 -16.37 4.78 -0.92
CA HIS A 98 -17.35 5.18 -1.93
C HIS A 98 -17.62 4.10 -2.99
N GLY A 99 -17.11 2.87 -2.81
CA GLY A 99 -17.35 1.77 -3.75
C GLY A 99 -16.70 1.96 -5.11
N MET A 100 -15.59 2.72 -5.20
CA MET A 100 -14.87 2.86 -6.46
C MET A 100 -14.42 1.48 -6.96
N ALA A 101 -14.58 1.21 -8.25
CA ALA A 101 -14.11 -0.02 -8.86
C ALA A 101 -12.57 0.01 -9.02
N PRO A 102 -11.85 -1.09 -8.73
CA PRO A 102 -10.39 -1.17 -8.92
C PRO A 102 -9.93 -0.79 -10.33
N GLU A 103 -10.70 -1.10 -11.36
CA GLU A 103 -10.41 -0.78 -12.77
C GLU A 103 -10.42 0.72 -13.04
N ARG A 104 -11.25 1.48 -12.33
CA ARG A 104 -11.26 2.95 -12.41
C ARG A 104 -9.98 3.52 -11.81
N LEU A 105 -9.55 2.98 -10.68
CA LEU A 105 -8.34 3.39 -9.98
C LEU A 105 -7.07 3.05 -10.80
N ARG A 106 -7.05 1.88 -11.47
CA ARG A 106 -5.98 1.48 -12.40
C ARG A 106 -5.81 2.45 -13.56
N ARG A 107 -6.92 2.95 -14.13
CA ARG A 107 -6.88 3.94 -15.22
C ARG A 107 -6.25 5.26 -14.77
N VAL A 108 -6.62 5.74 -13.58
CA VAL A 108 -6.03 6.96 -13.00
C VAL A 108 -4.53 6.79 -12.76
N ALA A 109 -4.11 5.62 -12.25
CA ALA A 109 -2.70 5.31 -12.01
C ALA A 109 -1.87 5.12 -13.29
N ALA A 110 -2.51 4.91 -14.45
CA ALA A 110 -1.83 4.74 -15.74
C ALA A 110 -1.63 6.07 -16.49
N THR A 111 -2.36 7.12 -16.12
CA THR A 111 -2.28 8.46 -16.73
C THR A 111 -1.35 9.43 -16.00
N ALA A 112 -0.86 9.04 -14.82
CA ALA A 112 0.13 9.78 -14.03
C ALA A 112 1.52 9.20 -14.27
#